data_AF-A0A1C5T6Z4-F1
#
_entry.id   AF-A0A1C5T6Z4-F1
#
_cell.length_a   1.000
_cell.length_b   1.000
_cell.length_c   1.000
_cell.angle_alpha   90.00
_cell.angle_beta   90.00
_cell.angle_gamma   90.00
#
_symmetry.space_group_name_H-M   'P 1'
#
loop_
_entity.id
_entity.type
_entity.pdbx_description
1 polymer ?
#
loop_
_entity_poly.entity_id
_entity_poly.type
_entity_poly.pdbx_seq_one_letter_code
_entity_poly.pdbx_strand_id
1 'polypeptide(L)'
;MGEMEIGTGIQTGNGLGYTIRRAWSGQGWIYKNVEAFYHAPSQVCYVPEGSDRTYTASDFMELSLGQPEIAEEMFLSVGWECPASWLDEQFRMGELAICPVCSRICQCYPKIMCMHGQEAESDRG
;
A
#
# COMPACT_ATOMS: atom_id res chain seq x y z
N MET A 1 16.57 3.68 13.97
CA MET A 1 15.19 3.19 14.18
C MET A 1 15.12 1.92 13.39
N GLY A 2 15.04 0.77 14.06
CA GLY A 2 15.36 -0.54 13.47
C GLY A 2 14.34 -0.95 12.41
N GLU A 3 14.86 -1.61 11.38
CA GLU A 3 14.13 -2.30 10.31
C GLU A 3 13.04 -3.19 10.94
N MET A 4 11.77 -2.78 10.87
CA MET A 4 10.66 -3.55 11.43
C MET A 4 10.18 -4.57 10.40
N GLU A 5 10.82 -5.74 10.38
CA GLU A 5 10.23 -6.94 9.79
C GLU A 5 9.27 -7.59 10.79
N ILE A 6 8.05 -7.88 10.35
CA ILE A 6 7.06 -8.65 11.09
C ILE A 6 6.90 -9.98 10.36
N GLY A 7 7.27 -11.07 11.03
CA GLY A 7 7.26 -12.40 10.44
C GLY A 7 8.60 -12.78 9.84
N THR A 8 8.63 -13.83 9.03
CA THR A 8 9.84 -14.31 8.35
C THR A 8 9.49 -14.91 7.01
N GLY A 9 10.18 -14.48 5.95
CA GLY A 9 10.13 -15.10 4.63
C GLY A 9 11.30 -16.08 4.44
N ILE A 10 11.02 -17.33 4.13
CA ILE A 10 12.06 -18.34 3.84
C ILE A 10 11.90 -18.80 2.39
N GLN A 11 12.90 -18.50 1.56
CA GLN A 11 13.02 -19.12 0.25
C GLN A 11 13.39 -20.59 0.41
N THR A 12 12.57 -21.49 -0.12
CA THR A 12 12.90 -22.91 -0.19
C THR A 12 13.91 -23.12 -1.33
N GLY A 13 14.93 -23.94 -1.06
CA GLY A 13 16.23 -24.00 -1.77
C GLY A 13 16.25 -24.36 -3.26
N ASN A 14 15.09 -24.36 -3.93
CA ASN A 14 14.97 -24.66 -5.36
C ASN A 14 14.37 -23.48 -6.15
N GLY A 15 14.18 -22.30 -5.52
CA GLY A 15 13.57 -21.12 -6.15
C GLY A 15 12.07 -21.23 -6.43
N LEU A 16 11.44 -22.34 -6.02
CA LEU A 16 10.06 -22.71 -6.38
C LEU A 16 9.06 -22.57 -5.21
N GLY A 17 9.45 -22.01 -4.07
CA GLY A 17 8.52 -21.82 -2.95
C GLY A 17 9.03 -20.86 -1.90
N TYR A 18 8.11 -20.07 -1.34
CA TYR A 18 8.35 -19.16 -0.22
C TYR A 18 7.49 -19.62 0.96
N THR A 19 8.12 -19.91 2.09
CA THR A 19 7.39 -20.13 3.35
C THR A 19 7.33 -18.80 4.08
N ILE A 20 6.14 -18.24 4.20
CA ILE A 20 5.92 -17.01 4.95
C ILE A 20 5.37 -17.37 6.33
N ARG A 21 6.08 -16.96 7.38
CA ARG A 21 5.60 -17.01 8.76
C ARG A 21 5.11 -15.63 9.16
N ARG A 22 3.84 -15.54 9.54
CA ARG A 22 3.25 -14.31 10.09
C ARG A 22 3.64 -14.15 11.56
N ALA A 23 3.72 -12.92 12.03
CA ALA A 23 3.90 -12.57 13.44
C ALA A 23 2.89 -11.49 13.86
N TRP A 24 2.67 -11.37 15.17
CA TRP A 24 1.75 -10.40 15.73
C TRP A 24 2.27 -8.97 15.54
N SER A 25 1.49 -8.10 14.89
CA SER A 25 1.81 -6.69 14.63
C SER A 25 1.30 -5.72 15.69
N GLY A 26 0.53 -6.20 16.67
CA GLY A 26 -0.27 -5.36 17.56
C GLY A 26 -1.73 -5.24 17.14
N GLN A 27 -2.04 -5.45 15.85
CA GLN A 27 -3.40 -5.38 15.30
C GLN A 27 -3.87 -6.70 14.66
N GLY A 28 -2.94 -7.55 14.22
CA GLY A 28 -3.22 -8.87 13.66
C GLY A 28 -1.95 -9.68 13.41
N TRP A 29 -2.10 -10.92 12.94
CA TRP A 29 -1.02 -11.79 12.51
C TRP A 29 -0.75 -11.57 11.02
N ILE A 30 0.33 -10.86 10.71
CA ILE A 30 0.71 -10.50 9.33
C ILE A 30 2.15 -10.89 9.01
N TYR A 31 2.49 -10.85 7.73
CA TYR A 31 3.88 -10.69 7.29
C TYR A 31 4.06 -9.27 6.76
N LYS A 32 5.16 -8.62 7.12
CA LYS A 32 5.52 -7.28 6.65
C LYS A 32 7.04 -7.16 6.59
N ASN A 33 7.59 -6.86 5.42
CA ASN A 33 9.02 -6.68 5.22
C ASN A 33 9.27 -5.33 4.53
N VAL A 34 9.82 -4.40 5.31
CA VAL A 34 10.09 -3.02 4.90
C VAL A 34 11.22 -2.95 3.86
N GLU A 35 12.26 -3.76 4.03
CA GLU A 35 13.39 -3.82 3.10
C GLU A 35 12.95 -4.27 1.70
N ALA A 36 12.12 -5.30 1.63
CA ALA A 36 11.54 -5.79 0.38
C ALA A 36 10.67 -4.73 -0.29
N PHE A 37 9.89 -3.97 0.49
CA PHE A 37 9.06 -2.89 -0.04
C PHE A 37 9.90 -1.80 -0.74
N TYR A 38 11.00 -1.35 -0.12
CA TYR A 38 11.82 -0.26 -0.68
C TYR A 38 12.84 -0.71 -1.73
N HIS A 39 13.38 -1.93 -1.60
CA HIS A 39 14.57 -2.34 -2.36
C HIS A 39 14.36 -3.54 -3.28
N ALA A 40 13.24 -4.26 -3.17
CA ALA A 40 12.94 -5.43 -3.99
C ALA A 40 11.48 -5.45 -4.48
N PRO A 41 11.12 -4.63 -5.49
CA PRO A 41 9.73 -4.36 -5.83
C PRO A 41 8.90 -5.59 -6.25
N SER A 42 9.56 -6.64 -6.76
CA SER A 42 8.93 -7.92 -7.13
C SER A 42 8.93 -8.97 -6.02
N GLN A 43 9.58 -8.69 -4.88
CA GLN A 43 9.57 -9.58 -3.73
C GLN A 43 8.32 -9.31 -2.89
N VAL A 44 7.75 -10.38 -2.31
CA VAL A 44 6.64 -10.25 -1.38
C VAL A 44 7.09 -9.43 -0.17
N CYS A 45 6.38 -8.34 0.11
CA CYS A 45 6.62 -7.45 1.24
C CYS A 45 5.47 -7.45 2.25
N TYR A 46 4.29 -7.97 1.90
CA TYR A 46 3.14 -8.00 2.81
C TYR A 46 2.24 -9.21 2.59
N VAL A 47 1.76 -9.80 3.69
CA VAL A 47 0.68 -10.80 3.68
C VAL A 47 -0.29 -10.50 4.84
N PRO A 48 -1.57 -10.25 4.55
CA PRO A 48 -2.58 -9.96 5.57
C PRO A 48 -2.93 -11.18 6.43
N GLU A 49 -3.68 -10.92 7.50
CA GLU A 49 -4.31 -11.98 8.30
C GLU A 49 -5.51 -12.59 7.54
N GLY A 50 -5.73 -13.90 7.69
CA GLY A 50 -6.92 -14.56 7.16
C GLY A 50 -6.97 -14.71 5.63
N SER A 51 -5.92 -14.34 4.91
CA SER A 51 -5.81 -14.49 3.46
C SER A 51 -4.41 -14.91 3.04
N ASP A 52 -4.32 -15.83 2.06
CA ASP A 52 -3.06 -16.30 1.48
C ASP A 52 -2.58 -15.44 0.30
N ARG A 53 -3.28 -14.32 0.01
CA ARG A 53 -2.84 -13.38 -1.01
C ARG A 53 -1.56 -12.68 -0.56
N THR A 54 -0.53 -12.76 -1.39
CA THR A 54 0.73 -12.05 -1.20
C THR A 54 0.72 -10.72 -1.94
N TYR A 55 1.39 -9.73 -1.37
CA TYR A 55 1.57 -8.42 -1.98
C TYR A 55 3.05 -8.06 -2.05
N THR A 56 3.43 -7.51 -3.20
CA THR A 56 4.75 -6.97 -3.53
C THR A 56 4.68 -5.43 -3.54
N ALA A 57 5.82 -4.74 -3.56
CA ALA A 57 5.81 -3.28 -3.67
C ALA A 57 5.13 -2.82 -4.98
N SER A 58 5.26 -3.60 -6.06
CA SER A 58 4.54 -3.36 -7.31
C SER A 58 3.03 -3.39 -7.14
N ASP A 59 2.48 -4.32 -6.34
CA ASP A 59 1.04 -4.36 -6.06
C ASP A 59 0.57 -3.10 -5.31
N PHE A 60 1.34 -2.62 -4.33
CA PHE A 60 1.04 -1.36 -3.63
C PHE A 60 1.08 -0.16 -4.57
N MET A 61 2.06 -0.12 -5.48
CA MET A 61 2.16 0.92 -6.51
C MET A 61 0.99 0.90 -7.50
N GLU A 62 0.52 -0.27 -7.89
CA GLU A 62 -0.67 -0.38 -8.76
C GLU A 62 -1.92 0.10 -8.05
N LEU A 63 -2.13 -0.31 -6.79
CA LEU A 63 -3.25 0.14 -5.95
C LEU A 63 -3.22 1.65 -5.73
N SER A 64 -2.03 2.26 -5.66
CA SER A 64 -1.87 3.70 -5.45
C SER A 64 -1.95 4.55 -6.72
N LEU A 65 -2.32 3.96 -7.87
CA LEU A 65 -2.31 4.61 -9.20
C LEU A 65 -0.91 5.15 -9.57
N GLY A 66 0.14 4.42 -9.18
CA GLY A 66 1.52 4.77 -9.46
C GLY A 66 2.09 5.89 -8.57
N GLN A 67 1.41 6.23 -7.46
CA GLN A 67 1.85 7.29 -6.55
C GLN A 67 2.64 6.69 -5.38
N PRO A 68 3.97 6.90 -5.32
CA PRO A 68 4.82 6.27 -4.31
C PRO A 68 4.46 6.72 -2.89
N GLU A 69 4.06 7.98 -2.70
CA GLU A 69 3.66 8.52 -1.40
C GLU A 69 2.42 7.82 -0.83
N ILE A 70 1.43 7.51 -1.67
CA ILE A 70 0.22 6.78 -1.26
C ILE A 70 0.52 5.29 -1.06
N ALA A 71 1.39 4.70 -1.88
CA ALA A 71 1.82 3.32 -1.71
C ALA A 71 2.56 3.12 -0.38
N GLU A 72 3.45 4.05 -0.04
CA GLU A 72 4.20 4.05 1.22
C GLU A 72 3.28 4.24 2.43
N GLU A 73 2.38 5.22 2.39
CA GLU A 73 1.41 5.44 3.46
C GLU A 73 0.53 4.20 3.68
N MET A 74 0.00 3.63 2.60
CA MET A 74 -0.81 2.40 2.63
C MET A 74 -0.01 1.25 3.24
N PHE A 75 1.22 1.02 2.76
CA PHE A 75 2.08 -0.04 3.27
C PHE A 75 2.38 0.15 4.75
N LEU A 76 2.72 1.37 5.20
CA LEU A 76 3.04 1.64 6.60
C LEU A 76 1.82 1.51 7.51
N SER A 77 0.65 1.91 7.03
CA SER A 77 -0.58 2.00 7.84
C SER A 77 -1.41 0.72 7.89
N VAL A 78 -1.37 -0.12 6.84
CA VAL A 78 -2.17 -1.35 6.80
C VAL A 78 -1.82 -2.26 7.97
N GLY A 79 -2.86 -2.65 8.73
CA GLY A 79 -2.69 -3.33 10.02
C GLY A 79 -2.77 -4.84 9.92
N TRP A 80 -3.91 -5.36 9.49
CA TRP A 80 -4.19 -6.79 9.37
C TRP A 80 -4.99 -7.14 8.11
N GLU A 81 -5.69 -6.16 7.55
CA GLU A 81 -6.56 -6.32 6.38
C GLU A 81 -5.79 -6.36 5.05
N CYS A 82 -6.51 -6.66 3.97
CA CYS A 82 -5.96 -6.52 2.63
C CYS A 82 -5.72 -5.03 2.29
N PRO A 83 -4.61 -4.67 1.61
CA PRO A 83 -4.33 -3.28 1.21
C PRO A 83 -5.46 -2.61 0.42
N ALA A 84 -6.14 -3.37 -0.46
CA ALA A 84 -7.31 -2.86 -1.18
C ALA A 84 -8.48 -2.51 -0.25
N SER A 85 -8.70 -3.30 0.81
CA SER A 85 -9.75 -3.02 1.80
C SER A 85 -9.42 -1.78 2.63
N TRP A 86 -8.15 -1.62 3.01
CA TRP A 86 -7.69 -0.40 3.69
C TRP A 86 -7.92 0.84 2.83
N LEU A 87 -7.59 0.75 1.53
CA LEU A 87 -7.75 1.85 0.58
C LEU A 87 -9.24 2.21 0.38
N ASP A 88 -10.11 1.21 0.20
CA ASP A 88 -11.57 1.41 0.11
C ASP A 88 -12.13 2.12 1.35
N GLU A 89 -11.63 1.77 2.54
CA GLU A 89 -12.03 2.42 3.79
C GLU A 89 -11.57 3.87 3.84
N GLN A 90 -10.33 4.19 3.42
CA GLN A 90 -9.86 5.58 3.37
C GLN A 90 -10.70 6.44 2.42
N PHE A 91 -11.10 5.90 1.27
CA PHE A 91 -12.03 6.58 0.37
C PHE A 91 -13.41 6.78 0.99
N ARG A 92 -13.93 5.77 1.71
CA ARG A 92 -15.25 5.83 2.36
C ARG A 92 -15.28 6.84 3.50
N MET A 93 -14.20 6.92 4.28
CA MET A 93 -14.06 7.88 5.39
C MET A 93 -13.80 9.31 4.89
N GLY A 94 -13.50 9.47 3.60
CA GLY A 94 -13.18 10.77 3.00
C GLY A 94 -11.76 11.25 3.32
N GLU A 95 -10.89 10.36 3.78
CA GLU A 95 -9.46 10.65 3.97
C GLU A 95 -8.72 10.73 2.64
N LEU A 96 -9.11 9.87 1.68
CA LEU A 96 -8.64 9.89 0.30
C LEU A 96 -9.78 10.23 -0.67
N ALA A 97 -9.44 10.88 -1.78
CA ALA A 97 -10.36 11.11 -2.91
C ALA A 97 -9.61 11.04 -4.24
N ILE A 98 -10.31 10.74 -5.34
CA ILE A 98 -9.75 10.86 -6.69
C ILE A 98 -10.00 12.29 -7.19
N CYS A 99 -8.94 12.98 -7.59
CA CYS A 99 -9.05 14.28 -8.23
C CYS A 99 -9.75 14.14 -9.59
N PRO A 100 -10.84 14.85 -9.86
CA PRO A 100 -11.55 14.75 -11.14
C PRO A 100 -10.76 15.35 -12.32
N VAL A 101 -9.70 16.13 -12.05
CA VAL A 101 -8.89 16.80 -13.09
C VAL A 101 -7.74 15.89 -13.55
N CYS A 102 -6.92 15.42 -12.60
CA CYS A 102 -5.71 14.66 -12.94
C CYS A 102 -5.82 13.16 -12.65
N SER A 103 -6.97 12.68 -12.16
CA SER A 103 -7.23 11.27 -11.82
C SER A 103 -6.27 10.66 -10.80
N ARG A 104 -5.62 11.51 -9.99
CA ARG A 104 -4.72 11.11 -8.90
C ARG A 104 -5.44 11.02 -7.56
N ILE A 105 -4.96 10.13 -6.68
CA ILE A 105 -5.41 10.06 -5.29
C ILE A 105 -4.91 11.31 -4.54
N CYS A 106 -5.78 11.94 -3.77
CA CYS A 106 -5.48 13.11 -2.95
C CYS A 106 -5.86 12.84 -1.49
N GLN A 107 -4.97 13.16 -0.56
CA GLN A 107 -5.28 13.21 0.87
C GLN A 107 -6.13 14.46 1.16
N CYS A 108 -7.27 14.29 1.82
CA CYS A 108 -8.30 15.31 1.96
C CYS A 108 -8.30 16.01 3.34
N TYR A 109 -7.57 15.50 4.33
CA TYR A 109 -7.54 16.05 5.68
C TYR A 109 -6.27 16.88 5.96
N PRO A 110 -6.35 18.13 6.47
CA PRO A 110 -7.51 19.01 6.67
C PRO A 110 -7.81 19.96 5.49
N LYS A 111 -7.14 19.81 4.33
CA LYS A 111 -7.45 20.57 3.11
C LYS A 111 -7.25 19.67 1.90
N ILE A 112 -8.25 19.61 1.02
CA ILE A 112 -8.12 19.02 -0.32
C ILE A 112 -7.05 19.83 -1.07
N MET A 113 -5.83 19.31 -1.14
CA MET A 113 -4.75 19.93 -1.90
C MET A 113 -4.28 18.97 -2.99
N CYS A 114 -4.96 19.01 -4.14
CA CYS A 114 -4.33 18.52 -5.35
C CYS A 114 -3.35 19.59 -5.84
N MET A 115 -2.06 19.47 -5.50
CA MET A 115 -1.01 20.40 -5.95
C MET A 115 -0.78 20.42 -7.47
N HIS A 116 -1.43 19.50 -8.20
CA HIS A 116 -1.39 19.38 -9.66
C HIS A 116 -2.66 19.89 -10.32
N GLY A 117 -3.66 20.33 -9.56
CA GLY A 117 -4.82 21.05 -10.06
C GLY A 117 -4.44 22.48 -10.45
N GLN A 118 -3.56 22.64 -11.44
CA GLN A 118 -3.58 23.86 -12.23
C GLN A 118 -4.94 23.91 -12.91
N GLU A 119 -5.59 25.05 -12.79
CA GLU A 119 -6.94 25.34 -13.26
C GLU A 119 -7.24 24.56 -14.54
N ALA A 120 -8.23 23.67 -14.47
CA ALA A 120 -8.91 23.25 -15.68
C ALA A 120 -9.61 24.51 -16.19
N GLU A 121 -8.92 25.33 -16.98
CA GLU A 121 -9.56 26.31 -17.83
C GLU A 121 -10.59 25.53 -18.65
N SER A 122 -11.85 25.74 -18.26
CA SER A 122 -13.02 25.30 -18.99
C SER A 122 -13.01 25.99 -20.35
N ASP A 123 -12.29 25.43 -21.32
CA ASP A 123 -12.52 25.74 -22.73
C ASP A 123 -13.91 25.20 -23.08
N ARG A 124 -14.91 26.07 -22.90
CA ARG A 124 -16.24 25.90 -23.47
C ARG A 124 -16.10 26.11 -24.98
N GLY A 125 -15.98 25.00 -25.72
CA GLY A 125 -16.46 24.91 -27.09
C GLY A 125 -17.98 24.78 -27.13
#